data_AF-A0A269Y320-F1
#
_entry.id   AF-A0A269Y320-F1
#
_cell.length_a   1.000
_cell.length_b   1.000
_cell.length_c   1.000
_cell.angle_alpha   90.00
_cell.angle_beta   90.00
_cell.angle_gamma   90.00
#
_symmetry.space_group_name_H-M   'P 1'
#
loop_
_entity.id
_entity.type
_entity.pdbx_description
1 polymer ?
#
loop_
_entity_poly.entity_id
_entity_poly.type
_entity_poly.pdbx_seq_one_letter_code
_entity_poly.pdbx_strand_id
1 'polypeptide(L)'
;MARIEARIDEETKKKAIAELQKHQITLSEFVQAQVATVALDGLPPYYSMPNAGQDKAIQEIADDLTGKQKLPGVTTPDDLERLLNE
;
A
#
# COMPACT_ATOMS: atom_id res chain seq x y z
N MET A 1 -9.58 15.26 -26.78
CA MET A 1 -9.66 14.97 -25.33
C MET A 1 -9.51 13.47 -25.12
N ALA A 2 -8.70 13.05 -24.17
CA ALA A 2 -8.65 11.65 -23.75
C ALA A 2 -9.82 11.33 -22.81
N ARG A 3 -10.32 10.09 -22.84
CA ARG A 3 -11.39 9.60 -21.98
C ARG A 3 -10.86 8.50 -21.07
N ILE A 4 -11.24 8.53 -19.79
CA ILE A 4 -10.96 7.47 -18.83
C ILE A 4 -12.23 6.64 -18.67
N GLU A 5 -12.13 5.35 -18.97
CA GLU A 5 -13.20 4.37 -18.75
C GLU A 5 -12.68 3.29 -17.81
N ALA A 6 -13.37 3.07 -16.69
CA ALA A 6 -13.01 2.08 -15.69
C ALA A 6 -14.24 1.28 -15.27
N ARG A 7 -14.04 -0.03 -15.05
CA ARG A 7 -15.06 -0.90 -14.47
C ARG A 7 -14.98 -0.81 -12.94
N ILE A 8 -16.13 -0.65 -12.30
CA ILE A 8 -16.29 -0.60 -10.84
C ILE A 8 -17.65 -1.22 -10.52
N ASP A 9 -17.74 -1.96 -9.43
CA ASP A 9 -19.03 -2.48 -8.98
C ASP A 9 -19.95 -1.33 -8.53
N GLU A 10 -21.26 -1.56 -8.64
CA GLU A 10 -22.25 -0.51 -8.44
C GLU A 10 -22.25 0.03 -7.00
N GLU A 11 -22.05 -0.85 -6.02
CA GLU A 11 -22.11 -0.50 -4.60
C GLU A 11 -20.90 0.32 -4.17
N THR A 12 -19.68 -0.07 -4.60
CA THR A 12 -18.47 0.74 -4.38
C THR A 12 -18.60 2.09 -5.07
N LYS A 13 -19.13 2.14 -6.29
CA LYS A 13 -19.37 3.41 -7.01
C LYS A 13 -20.31 4.33 -6.25
N LYS A 14 -21.45 3.82 -5.75
CA LYS A 14 -22.40 4.60 -4.96
C LYS A 14 -21.77 5.17 -3.69
N LYS A 15 -21.03 4.34 -2.95
CA LYS A 15 -20.33 4.76 -1.72
C LYS A 15 -19.31 5.86 -2.01
N ALA A 16 -18.50 5.70 -3.05
CA ALA A 16 -17.52 6.71 -3.44
C ALA A 16 -18.17 8.04 -3.83
N ILE A 17 -19.26 8.01 -4.62
CA ILE A 17 -20.00 9.22 -5.00
C ILE A 17 -20.57 9.92 -3.76
N ALA A 18 -21.20 9.18 -2.85
CA ALA A 18 -21.79 9.73 -1.64
C ALA A 18 -20.75 10.40 -0.74
N GLU A 19 -19.54 9.84 -0.63
CA GLU A 19 -18.45 10.44 0.13
C GLU A 19 -17.92 11.70 -0.56
N LEU A 20 -17.61 11.63 -1.86
CA LEU A 20 -17.08 12.78 -2.62
C LEU A 20 -18.04 13.97 -2.66
N GLN A 21 -19.36 13.71 -2.71
CA GLN A 21 -20.38 14.76 -2.66
C GLN A 21 -20.37 15.57 -1.37
N LYS A 22 -19.98 14.98 -0.22
CA LYS A 22 -19.82 15.72 1.04
C LYS A 22 -18.74 16.79 0.94
N HIS A 23 -17.77 16.57 0.06
CA HIS A 23 -16.64 17.48 -0.20
C HIS A 23 -16.85 18.31 -1.47
N GLN A 24 -18.04 18.26 -2.09
CA GLN A 24 -18.39 18.99 -3.31
C GLN A 24 -17.50 18.66 -4.52
N ILE A 25 -17.01 17.43 -4.60
CA ILE A 25 -16.16 16.95 -5.69
C ILE A 25 -16.89 15.84 -6.44
N THR A 26 -16.79 15.83 -7.77
CA THR A 26 -17.32 14.75 -8.61
C THR A 26 -16.32 13.59 -8.72
N LEU A 27 -16.83 12.39 -9.03
CA LEU A 27 -15.98 11.23 -9.29
C LEU A 27 -14.96 11.48 -10.41
N SER A 28 -15.33 12.24 -11.45
CA SER A 28 -14.44 12.59 -12.56
C SER A 28 -13.31 13.52 -12.13
N GLU A 29 -13.60 14.56 -11.36
CA GLU A 29 -12.58 15.49 -10.84
C GLU A 29 -11.62 14.77 -9.92
N PHE A 30 -12.14 13.89 -9.06
CA PHE A 30 -11.31 13.06 -8.20
C PHE A 30 -10.36 12.17 -9.01
N VAL A 31 -10.86 11.45 -10.02
CA VAL A 31 -10.01 10.60 -10.88
C VAL A 31 -8.95 11.42 -11.61
N GLN A 32 -9.30 12.61 -12.13
CA GLN A 32 -8.32 13.50 -12.77
C GLN A 32 -7.23 13.95 -11.79
N ALA A 33 -7.61 14.33 -10.57
CA ALA A 33 -6.67 14.71 -9.54
C ALA A 33 -5.73 13.56 -9.16
N GLN A 34 -6.25 12.34 -8.98
CA GLN A 34 -5.43 11.17 -8.67
C GLN A 34 -4.47 10.82 -9.81
N VAL A 35 -4.91 10.87 -11.06
CA VAL A 35 -4.03 10.63 -12.23
C VAL A 35 -2.93 11.69 -12.30
N ALA A 36 -3.25 12.96 -12.03
CA ALA A 36 -2.26 14.03 -11.98
C ALA A 36 -1.24 13.82 -10.84
N THR A 37 -1.69 13.45 -9.65
CA THR A 37 -0.80 13.12 -8.52
C THR A 37 0.13 11.96 -8.86
N VAL A 38 -0.38 10.87 -9.45
CA VAL A 38 0.48 9.74 -9.86
C VAL A 38 1.51 10.15 -10.89
N ALA A 39 1.16 11.05 -11.82
CA ALA A 39 2.07 11.54 -12.83
C ALA A 39 3.19 12.45 -12.27
N LEU A 40 2.90 13.20 -11.20
CA LEU A 40 3.84 14.17 -10.61
C LEU A 40 4.65 13.60 -9.45
N ASP A 41 3.97 12.89 -8.55
CA ASP A 41 4.50 12.50 -7.24
C ASP A 41 4.62 10.97 -7.08
N GLY A 42 4.12 10.19 -8.05
CA GLY A 42 4.03 8.73 -7.97
C GLY A 42 2.82 8.24 -7.17
N LEU A 43 2.78 6.93 -6.89
CA LEU A 43 1.66 6.33 -6.14
C LEU A 43 1.66 6.85 -4.68
N PRO A 44 0.52 7.34 -4.15
CA PRO A 44 0.48 7.81 -2.79
C PRO A 44 0.76 6.67 -1.79
N PRO A 45 1.47 6.93 -0.68
CA PRO A 45 1.97 5.89 0.23
C PRO A 45 0.87 5.09 0.93
N TYR A 46 -0.35 5.63 1.03
CA TYR A 46 -1.50 4.94 1.62
C TYR A 46 -2.20 3.97 0.66
N TYR A 47 -1.79 3.90 -0.62
CA TYR A 47 -2.26 2.86 -1.54
C TYR A 47 -1.52 1.53 -1.37
N SER A 48 -0.38 1.50 -0.68
CA SER A 48 0.31 0.26 -0.34
C SER A 48 -0.26 -0.33 0.94
N MET A 49 -1.10 -1.36 0.82
CA MET A 49 -1.31 -2.31 1.90
C MET A 49 -0.23 -3.40 1.81
N PRO A 50 0.30 -3.89 2.94
CA PRO A 50 1.16 -5.05 2.93
C PRO A 50 0.48 -6.20 2.18
N ASN A 51 1.23 -6.86 1.32
CA ASN A 51 0.76 -8.13 0.76
C ASN A 51 0.95 -9.26 1.80
N ALA A 52 0.38 -10.42 1.53
CA ALA A 52 0.43 -11.56 2.45
C ALA A 52 1.87 -11.98 2.86
N GLY A 53 2.88 -11.73 2.02
CA GLY A 53 4.28 -11.97 2.37
C GLY A 53 4.81 -10.96 3.38
N GLN A 54 4.51 -9.68 3.16
CA GLN A 54 4.87 -8.61 4.09
C GLN A 54 4.13 -8.74 5.43
N ASP A 55 2.84 -9.12 5.42
CA ASP A 55 2.10 -9.41 6.65
C ASP A 55 2.73 -10.53 7.46
N LYS A 56 3.17 -11.62 6.79
CA LYS A 56 3.88 -12.72 7.46
C LYS A 56 5.20 -12.25 8.05
N ALA A 57 6.00 -11.49 7.31
CA ALA A 57 7.25 -10.94 7.81
C ALA A 57 7.05 -10.03 9.03
N ILE A 58 5.99 -9.21 9.03
CA ILE A 58 5.60 -8.39 10.19
C ILE A 58 5.25 -9.27 11.40
N GLN A 59 4.51 -10.36 11.19
CA GLN A 59 4.18 -11.31 12.26
C GLN A 59 5.41 -12.06 12.78
N GLU A 60 6.34 -12.46 11.90
CA GLU A 60 7.60 -13.10 12.30
C GLU A 60 8.42 -12.19 13.21
N ILE A 61 8.50 -10.89 12.89
CA ILE A 61 9.16 -9.90 13.75
C ILE A 61 8.42 -9.75 15.08
N ALA A 62 7.08 -9.71 15.07
CA ALA A 62 6.29 -9.62 16.31
C ALA A 62 6.50 -10.85 17.21
N ASP A 63 6.61 -12.04 16.62
CA ASP A 63 6.88 -13.28 17.33
C ASP A 63 8.30 -13.31 17.91
N ASP A 64 9.30 -12.72 17.24
CA ASP A 64 10.65 -12.55 17.78
C ASP A 64 10.68 -11.60 18.97
N LEU A 65 10.04 -10.43 18.84
CA LEU A 65 9.97 -9.41 19.89
C LEU A 65 9.25 -9.91 21.15
N THR A 66 8.24 -10.77 20.98
CA THR A 66 7.51 -11.39 22.10
C THR A 66 8.18 -12.65 22.63
N GLY A 67 9.28 -13.10 22.02
CA GLY A 67 10.02 -14.29 22.41
C GLY A 67 9.34 -15.61 22.04
N LYS A 68 8.29 -15.57 21.21
CA LYS A 68 7.56 -16.74 20.73
C LYS A 68 8.36 -17.54 19.69
N GLN A 69 9.09 -16.85 18.81
CA GLN A 69 9.98 -17.47 17.84
C GLN A 69 11.16 -16.55 17.56
N LYS A 70 12.37 -16.93 17.98
CA LYS A 70 13.54 -16.09 17.75
C LYS A 70 14.02 -16.14 16.30
N LEU A 71 14.27 -14.97 15.72
CA LEU A 71 14.89 -14.83 14.41
C LEU A 71 16.43 -14.85 14.54
N PRO A 72 17.15 -15.32 13.50
CA PRO A 72 18.60 -15.21 13.47
C PRO A 72 19.01 -13.74 13.47
N GLY A 73 19.97 -13.41 14.33
CA GLY A 73 20.51 -12.06 14.47
C GLY A 73 22.04 -12.09 14.39
N VAL A 74 22.61 -11.03 13.83
CA VAL A 74 24.06 -10.83 13.68
C VAL A 74 24.42 -9.44 14.22
N THR A 75 25.66 -9.28 14.66
CA THR A 75 26.14 -8.03 15.29
C THR A 75 27.19 -7.30 14.47
N THR A 76 27.61 -7.86 13.33
CA THR A 76 28.62 -7.28 12.45
C THR A 76 28.08 -7.16 11.01
N PRO A 77 28.53 -6.15 10.24
CA PRO A 77 28.18 -6.04 8.82
C PRO A 77 28.59 -7.27 8.00
N ASP A 78 29.77 -7.85 8.26
CA ASP A 78 30.29 -9.00 7.51
C ASP A 78 29.42 -10.26 7.71
N ASP A 79 28.94 -10.48 8.94
CA ASP A 79 28.05 -11.60 9.23
C ASP A 79 26.65 -11.39 8.64
N LEU A 80 26.18 -10.13 8.54
CA LEU A 80 24.94 -9.80 7.84
C LEU A 80 25.04 -10.05 6.35
N GLU A 81 26.15 -9.65 5.72
CA GLU A 81 26.38 -9.90 4.30
C GLU A 81 26.42 -11.40 4.00
N ARG A 82 27.05 -12.21 4.87
CA ARG A 82 27.03 -13.67 4.73
C ARG A 82 25.61 -14.23 4.82
N LEU A 83 24.84 -13.82 5.84
CA LEU A 83 23.47 -14.29 6.07
C LEU A 83 22.51 -13.92 4.90
N LEU A 84 22.67 -12.75 4.29
CA LEU A 84 21.81 -12.30 3.18
C LEU A 84 22.15 -12.95 1.83
N ASN A 85 23.33 -13.57 1.71
CA ASN A 85 23.80 -14.22 0.49
C ASN A 85 23.73 -15.76 0.53
N GLU A 86 23.24 -16.35 1.62
CA GLU A 86 22.86 -17.78 1.71
C GLU A 86 21.56 -18.07 0.95
#